data_AF-B9L271-F1
#
_entry.id   AF-B9L271-F1
#
_cell.length_a   1.000
_cell.length_b   1.000
_cell.length_c   1.000
_cell.angle_alpha   90.00
_cell.angle_beta   90.00
_cell.angle_gamma   90.00
#
_symmetry.space_group_name_H-M   'P 1'
#
loop_
_entity.id
_entity.type
_entity.pdbx_description
1 polymer ?
#
loop_
_entity_poly.entity_id
_entity_poly.type
_entity_poly.pdbx_seq_one_letter_code
_entity_poly.pdbx_strand_id
1 'polypeptide(L)'
;MPADLFLDLLDLGEGHVALHWARFRDAIALFQRVATRQSSSAWAAEAIYWWGVAVYLATHSREQLDGVWEHLRVRFPDSIWAARTRHA
;
A
#
# COMPACT_ATOMS: atom_id res chain seq x y z
N MET A 1 15.24 3.48 15.74
CA MET A 1 13.96 3.76 15.04
C MET A 1 12.83 3.58 16.04
N PRO A 2 11.79 4.44 16.06
CA PRO A 2 10.61 4.25 16.90
C PRO A 2 9.93 2.90 16.62
N ALA A 3 9.31 2.29 17.63
CA ALA A 3 8.72 0.95 17.52
C ALA A 3 7.65 0.88 16.40
N ASP A 4 6.79 1.89 16.29
CA ASP A 4 5.73 1.91 15.28
C ASP A 4 6.27 1.95 13.85
N LEU A 5 7.34 2.73 13.62
CA LEU A 5 8.05 2.79 12.35
C LEU A 5 8.72 1.46 11.99
N PHE A 6 9.20 0.70 12.98
CA PHE A 6 9.74 -0.64 12.77
C PHE A 6 8.63 -1.63 12.38
N LEU A 7 7.52 -1.62 13.10
CA LEU A 7 6.38 -2.49 12.84
C LEU A 7 5.77 -2.22 11.46
N ASP A 8 5.70 -0.95 11.04
CA ASP A 8 5.26 -0.58 9.70
C ASP A 8 6.20 -1.13 8.61
N LEU A 9 7.51 -1.02 8.83
CA LEU A 9 8.50 -1.57 7.90
C LEU A 9 8.43 -3.10 7.83
N LEU A 10 8.17 -3.76 8.97
CA LEU A 10 7.99 -5.21 9.03
C LEU A 10 6.75 -5.65 8.25
N ASP A 11 5.60 -5.01 8.51
CA ASP A 11 4.35 -5.27 7.79
C ASP A 11 4.51 -5.00 6.29
N LEU A 12 5.22 -3.93 5.91
CA LEU A 12 5.49 -3.58 4.52
C LEU A 12 6.34 -4.67 3.84
N GLY A 13 7.41 -5.12 4.48
CA GLY A 13 8.27 -6.19 3.97
C GLY A 13 7.52 -7.53 3.84
N GLU A 14 6.74 -7.90 4.85
CA GLU A 14 5.91 -9.10 4.82
C GLU A 14 4.84 -9.03 3.72
N GLY A 15 4.25 -7.86 3.49
CA GLY A 15 3.29 -7.64 2.40
C GLY A 15 3.92 -7.90 1.02
N HIS A 16 5.16 -7.49 0.80
CA HIS A 16 5.90 -7.78 -0.43
C HIS A 16 6.19 -9.29 -0.58
N VAL A 17 6.56 -9.97 0.50
CA VAL A 17 6.73 -11.43 0.49
C VAL A 17 5.40 -12.11 0.16
N ALA A 18 4.29 -11.67 0.74
CA ALA A 18 2.95 -12.19 0.45
C ALA A 18 2.58 -12.02 -1.04
N LEU A 19 2.88 -10.85 -1.64
CA LEU A 19 2.71 -10.64 -3.09
C LEU A 19 3.51 -11.63 -3.94
N HIS A 20 4.79 -11.82 -3.60
CA HIS A 20 5.67 -12.76 -4.31
C HIS A 20 5.10 -14.19 -4.31
N TRP A 21 4.44 -14.60 -3.22
CA TRP A 21 3.79 -15.91 -3.08
C TRP A 21 2.31 -15.94 -3.53
N ALA A 22 1.84 -14.91 -4.24
CA ALA A 22 0.45 -14.76 -4.68
C ALA A 22 -0.60 -14.82 -3.55
N ARG A 23 -0.20 -14.50 -2.31
CA ARG A 23 -1.10 -14.41 -1.13
C ARG A 23 -1.74 -13.02 -1.07
N PHE A 24 -2.57 -12.71 -2.05
CA PHE A 24 -3.05 -11.35 -2.24
C PHE A 24 -3.90 -10.82 -1.09
N ARG A 25 -4.74 -11.67 -0.46
CA ARG A 25 -5.54 -11.27 0.72
C ARG A 25 -4.65 -10.88 1.90
N ASP A 26 -3.59 -11.63 2.15
CA ASP A 26 -2.64 -11.35 3.23
C ASP A 26 -1.88 -10.06 2.94
N ALA A 27 -1.40 -9.89 1.70
CA ALA A 27 -0.74 -8.67 1.26
C ALA A 27 -1.64 -7.43 1.42
N ILE A 28 -2.91 -7.52 1.04
CA ILE A 28 -3.90 -6.45 1.23
C ILE A 28 -4.01 -6.08 2.71
N ALA A 29 -4.19 -7.06 3.59
CA ALA A 29 -4.33 -6.80 5.02
C ALA A 29 -3.08 -6.14 5.63
N LEU A 30 -1.89 -6.59 5.23
CA LEU A 30 -0.60 -6.04 5.65
C LEU A 30 -0.43 -4.59 5.21
N PHE A 31 -0.65 -4.29 3.93
CA PHE A 31 -0.51 -2.93 3.41
C PHE A 31 -1.59 -1.98 3.96
N GLN A 32 -2.82 -2.45 4.15
CA GLN A 32 -3.88 -1.67 4.79
C GLN A 32 -3.52 -1.27 6.22
N ARG A 33 -2.88 -2.17 6.98
CA ARG A 33 -2.46 -1.91 8.36
C ARG A 33 -1.40 -0.80 8.44
N VAL A 34 -0.46 -0.76 7.52
CA VAL A 34 0.54 0.32 7.42
C VAL A 34 -0.12 1.62 6.94
N ALA A 35 -1.00 1.54 5.94
CA ALA A 35 -1.68 2.69 5.35
C ALA A 35 -2.60 3.41 6.34
N THR A 36 -3.25 2.70 7.27
CA THR A 36 -4.30 3.23 8.14
C THR A 36 -3.84 3.56 9.56
N ARG A 37 -2.57 3.29 9.91
CA ARG A 37 -2.04 3.60 11.24
C ARG A 37 -2.09 5.12 11.52
N GLN A 38 -2.47 5.48 12.75
CA GLN A 38 -2.91 6.83 13.15
C GLN A 38 -1.86 7.93 12.93
N SER A 39 -0.57 7.61 13.07
CA SER A 39 0.53 8.50 12.73
C SER A 39 0.89 8.35 11.26
N SER A 40 1.04 9.47 10.54
CA SER A 40 1.61 9.51 9.19
C SER A 40 2.99 8.85 9.16
N SER A 41 3.04 7.56 8.88
CA SER A 41 4.26 6.79 8.69
C SER A 41 4.96 7.21 7.40
N ALA A 42 6.30 7.21 7.40
CA ALA A 42 7.09 7.40 6.19
C ALA A 42 6.75 6.36 5.10
N TRP A 43 6.18 5.22 5.50
CA TRP A 43 5.82 4.09 4.66
C TRP A 43 4.38 4.11 4.17
N ALA A 44 3.53 5.03 4.67
CA ALA A 44 2.09 5.00 4.40
C ALA A 44 1.76 5.19 2.92
N ALA A 45 2.45 6.10 2.21
CA ALA A 45 2.23 6.32 0.78
C ALA A 45 2.61 5.08 -0.06
N GLU A 46 3.73 4.44 0.28
CA GLU A 46 4.17 3.19 -0.35
C GLU A 46 3.18 2.06 -0.11
N ALA A 47 2.72 1.90 1.14
CA ALA A 47 1.75 0.89 1.51
C ALA A 47 0.44 1.05 0.74
N ILE A 48 -0.10 2.27 0.56
CA ILE A 48 -1.32 2.46 -0.24
C ILE A 48 -1.09 2.09 -1.71
N TYR A 49 0.08 2.43 -2.27
CA TYR A 49 0.40 2.05 -3.65
C TYR A 49 0.34 0.53 -3.84
N TRP A 50 1.04 -0.21 -2.98
CA TRP A 50 1.08 -1.67 -3.04
C TRP A 50 -0.21 -2.34 -2.61
N TRP A 51 -1.00 -1.73 -1.72
CA TRP A 51 -2.36 -2.15 -1.44
C TRP A 51 -3.20 -2.15 -2.73
N GLY A 52 -3.16 -1.06 -3.50
CA GLY A 52 -3.85 -1.00 -4.80
C GLY A 52 -3.41 -2.13 -5.74
N VAL A 53 -2.09 -2.33 -5.89
CA VAL A 53 -1.54 -3.42 -6.71
C VAL A 53 -2.04 -4.78 -6.23
N ALA A 54 -2.03 -5.04 -4.92
CA ALA A 54 -2.51 -6.30 -4.35
C ALA A 54 -4.01 -6.52 -4.62
N VAL A 55 -4.84 -5.46 -4.52
CA VAL A 55 -6.26 -5.51 -4.88
C VAL A 55 -6.46 -5.84 -6.36
N TYR A 56 -5.70 -5.21 -7.24
CA TYR A 56 -5.76 -5.52 -8.67
C TYR A 56 -5.36 -6.96 -8.97
N LEU A 57 -4.28 -7.45 -8.36
CA LEU A 57 -3.85 -8.85 -8.55
C LEU A 57 -4.87 -9.85 -8.00
N ALA A 58 -5.61 -9.51 -6.94
CA ALA A 58 -6.65 -10.36 -6.39
C ALA A 58 -7.95 -10.39 -7.21
N THR A 59 -8.28 -9.28 -7.90
CA THR A 59 -9.62 -9.06 -8.45
C THR A 59 -9.65 -8.82 -9.96
N HIS A 60 -8.50 -8.49 -10.55
CA HIS A 60 -8.37 -7.95 -11.90
C HIS A 60 -9.24 -6.72 -12.18
N SER A 61 -9.67 -5.99 -11.14
CA SER A 61 -10.53 -4.81 -11.28
C SER A 61 -9.71 -3.52 -11.28
N ARG A 62 -9.68 -2.86 -12.44
CA ARG A 62 -9.08 -1.52 -12.59
C ARG A 62 -9.81 -0.47 -11.75
N GLU A 63 -11.13 -0.58 -11.62
CA GLU A 63 -11.94 0.31 -10.80
C GLU A 63 -11.53 0.25 -9.31
N GLN A 64 -11.36 -0.96 -8.77
CA GLN A 64 -10.93 -1.12 -7.37
C GLN A 64 -9.49 -0.63 -7.15
N LEU A 65 -8.60 -0.82 -8.12
CA LEU A 65 -7.24 -0.25 -8.11
C LEU A 65 -7.30 1.28 -8.03
N ASP A 66 -8.04 1.90 -8.94
CA ASP A 66 -8.13 3.35 -9.05
C ASP A 66 -8.78 3.96 -7.80
N GLY A 67 -9.73 3.27 -7.16
CA GLY A 67 -10.31 3.68 -5.87
C GLY A 67 -9.27 3.77 -4.75
N VAL A 68 -8.35 2.79 -4.65
CA VAL A 68 -7.26 2.84 -3.66
C VAL A 68 -6.23 3.92 -4.01
N TRP A 69 -5.88 4.04 -5.29
CA TRP A 69 -4.90 5.04 -5.74
C TRP A 69 -5.42 6.47 -5.70
N GLU A 70 -6.74 6.69 -5.75
CA GLU A 70 -7.30 8.00 -5.49
C GLU A 70 -7.04 8.44 -4.05
N HIS A 71 -7.22 7.54 -3.09
CA HIS A 71 -6.88 7.82 -1.70
C HIS A 71 -5.37 8.13 -1.52
N LEU A 72 -4.48 7.46 -2.27
CA LEU A 72 -3.05 7.80 -2.29
C LEU A 72 -2.80 9.22 -2.80
N ARG A 73 -3.41 9.60 -3.93
CA ARG A 73 -3.25 10.94 -4.53
C ARG A 73 -3.79 12.04 -3.63
N VAL A 74 -4.92 11.81 -2.96
CA VAL A 74 -5.53 12.79 -2.04
C VAL A 74 -4.70 12.95 -0.77
N ARG A 75 -4.23 11.84 -0.16
CA ARG A 75 -3.54 11.88 1.14
C ARG A 75 -2.05 12.24 1.01
N PHE A 76 -1.41 11.88 -0.09
CA PHE A 76 0.03 12.08 -0.31
C PHE A 76 0.33 12.64 -1.71
N PRO A 77 -0.22 13.82 -2.07
CA PRO A 77 -0.16 14.37 -3.44
C PRO A 77 1.26 14.57 -3.96
N ASP A 78 2.20 14.92 -3.07
CA ASP A 78 3.60 15.21 -3.41
C ASP A 78 4.51 13.97 -3.31
N SER A 79 3.97 12.80 -2.99
CA SER A 79 4.77 11.58 -2.89
C SER A 79 5.14 11.03 -4.26
N ILE A 80 6.34 10.45 -4.37
CA ILE A 80 6.76 9.70 -5.57
C ILE A 80 5.77 8.57 -5.91
N TRP A 81 5.14 7.99 -4.89
CA TRP A 81 4.14 6.94 -5.05
C TRP A 81 2.85 7.44 -5.71
N ALA A 82 2.37 8.63 -5.34
CA ALA A 82 1.23 9.25 -6.02
C ALA A 82 1.56 9.59 -7.48
N ALA A 83 2.78 10.05 -7.77
CA ALA A 83 3.24 10.28 -9.15
C ALA A 83 3.21 8.99 -10.00
N ARG A 84 3.63 7.86 -9.43
CA ARG A 84 3.64 6.55 -10.12
C ARG A 84 2.26 6.09 -10.59
N THR A 85 1.20 6.40 -9.86
CA THR A 85 -0.18 6.00 -10.24
C THR A 85 -0.66 6.58 -11.56
N ARG A 86 -0.02 7.66 -12.05
CA ARG A 86 -0.40 8.33 -13.31
C ARG A 86 0.22 7.68 -14.54
N HIS A 87 1.21 6.81 -14.34
CA HIS A 87 2.00 6.19 -15.40
C HIS A 87 1.94 4.65 -15.38
N ALA A 88 1.08 4.08 -14.51
CA ALA A 88 0.98 2.65 -14.24
C ALA A 88 -0.24 1.98 -14.90
#